data_AF-W5SW76-F1
#
_entry.id   AF-W5SW76-F1
#
_cell.length_a   1.000
_cell.length_b   1.000
_cell.length_c   1.000
_cell.angle_alpha   90.00
_cell.angle_beta   90.00
_cell.angle_gamma   90.00
#
_symmetry.space_group_name_H-M   'P 1'
#
loop_
_entity.id
_entity.type
_entity.pdbx_description
1 polymer ?
#
loop_
_entity_poly.entity_id
_entity_poly.type
_entity_poly.pdbx_seq_one_letter_code
_entity_poly.pdbx_strand_id
1 'polypeptide(L)'
;MLGAKRFSLLIALILMLLLLLISCNPNISSMHDNKSKDLLGLGKEDGHEFKFKELFDKFGLPLDDQVVVDNIKKIVTDPNIGVDEGYRTYNDLEFYNLLNVLGPIRLKEMIENYCEVDKRQRELQDAFERVLNNMINIKKVGQLQAVLNTNIDNYLLQVKKLFNYFSADDVYAQIVDEDNIARMIERATVQISRLRLYIRGDADANDVYLQLSVSEQDAIDAIKRIVTDRSVADGYNYKTYTDSEFYDLLNLLDIFKVKRMIKAYVRQVKILDSDYAVAKAAVESLESVEVRQRLLVIMKHFYDHYKVVIKSIFNDSKENSESICQKLLDLNYDAKFINAINIARTVNRFEAIFENLLDDQKSVLEYIQNIGLPSSLILNFKIIVANLGALKVKEIMSFHAEVFLAKESAKAALANTSSFPSKIALEKQFNELEYDYHLYLKKCFQGAGYANEIDKLTASSKYIRDFNKIEETVLNLY
;
A
#
# COMPACT_ATOMS: atom_id res chain seq x y z
N MET A 1 -34.92 33.97 32.17
CA MET A 1 -35.29 32.54 32.42
C MET A 1 -36.31 31.94 31.44
N LEU A 2 -36.68 32.58 30.32
CA LEU A 2 -37.57 31.99 29.30
C LEU A 2 -36.85 31.27 28.13
N GLY A 3 -35.54 31.51 27.93
CA GLY A 3 -34.78 30.95 26.80
C GLY A 3 -34.37 29.49 26.97
N ALA A 4 -33.94 29.07 28.16
CA ALA A 4 -33.46 27.70 28.42
C ALA A 4 -34.57 26.64 28.36
N LYS A 5 -35.80 26.98 28.78
CA LYS A 5 -36.93 26.06 28.71
C LYS A 5 -37.43 25.83 27.28
N ARG A 6 -37.29 26.82 26.38
CA ARG A 6 -37.67 26.68 24.97
C ARG A 6 -36.66 25.85 24.18
N PHE A 7 -35.37 25.93 24.50
CA PHE A 7 -34.33 25.11 23.88
C PHE A 7 -34.43 23.64 24.28
N SER A 8 -34.72 23.36 25.56
CA SER A 8 -34.96 22.00 26.06
C SER A 8 -36.25 21.38 25.49
N LEU A 9 -37.31 22.17 25.29
CA LEU A 9 -38.53 21.70 24.62
C LEU A 9 -38.33 21.44 23.12
N LEU A 10 -37.52 22.24 22.43
CA LEU A 10 -37.21 22.02 21.00
C LEU A 10 -36.36 20.76 20.79
N ILE A 11 -35.38 20.52 21.67
CA ILE A 11 -34.54 19.31 21.64
C ILE A 11 -35.35 18.07 22.03
N ALA A 12 -36.25 18.16 23.01
CA ALA A 12 -37.17 17.09 23.35
C ALA A 12 -38.18 16.79 22.22
N LEU A 13 -38.60 17.81 21.45
CA LEU A 13 -39.45 17.62 20.26
C LEU A 13 -38.69 16.95 19.11
N ILE A 14 -37.42 17.33 18.88
CA ILE A 14 -36.53 16.70 17.88
C ILE A 14 -36.24 15.24 18.28
N LEU A 15 -36.01 14.96 19.56
CA LEU A 15 -35.85 13.60 20.09
C LEU A 15 -37.15 12.78 20.02
N MET A 16 -38.32 13.38 20.27
CA MET A 16 -39.61 12.67 20.07
C MET A 16 -39.93 12.43 18.59
N LEU A 17 -39.52 13.30 17.68
CA LEU A 17 -39.63 13.07 16.23
C LEU A 17 -38.68 11.96 15.75
N LEU A 18 -37.48 11.86 16.34
CA LEU A 18 -36.54 10.76 16.11
C LEU A 18 -37.05 9.43 16.70
N LEU A 19 -37.73 9.46 17.86
CA LEU A 19 -38.33 8.27 18.48
C LEU A 19 -39.63 7.82 17.79
N LEU A 20 -40.41 8.74 17.20
CA LEU A 20 -41.62 8.42 16.42
C LEU A 20 -41.30 7.78 15.05
N LEU A 21 -40.07 7.95 14.55
CA LEU A 21 -39.57 7.27 13.35
C LEU A 21 -39.06 5.84 13.60
N ILE A 22 -39.12 5.34 14.85
CA ILE A 22 -38.56 4.02 15.26
C ILE A 22 -39.64 3.03 15.75
N SER A 23 -40.93 3.40 15.72
CA SER A 23 -41.99 2.42 16.07
C SER A 23 -42.45 1.60 14.86
N CYS A 24 -41.76 0.50 14.57
CA CYS A 24 -42.39 -0.66 13.93
C CYS A 24 -42.62 -1.74 14.99
N ASN A 25 -43.88 -1.90 15.39
CA ASN A 25 -44.40 -2.99 16.21
C ASN A 25 -45.36 -3.81 15.33
N PRO A 26 -45.24 -5.15 15.19
CA PRO A 26 -46.23 -5.93 14.47
C PRO A 26 -47.23 -6.51 15.46
N ASN A 27 -48.45 -5.94 15.50
CA ASN A 27 -49.61 -6.70 15.93
C ASN A 27 -50.91 -6.17 15.32
N ILE A 28 -51.71 -7.14 14.86
CA ILE A 28 -53.15 -7.11 14.52
C ILE A 28 -53.49 -7.04 13.01
N SER A 29 -53.69 -8.26 12.51
CA SER A 29 -54.72 -8.79 11.61
C SER A 29 -55.48 -7.87 10.64
N SER A 30 -55.46 -8.28 9.37
CA SER A 30 -56.40 -7.84 8.35
C SER A 30 -57.75 -8.57 8.47
N MET A 31 -58.83 -7.82 8.71
CA MET A 31 -60.19 -8.18 8.30
C MET A 31 -60.66 -7.20 7.22
N HIS A 32 -61.00 -7.78 6.06
CA HIS A 32 -62.01 -7.37 5.07
C HIS A 32 -62.25 -5.89 4.69
N ASP A 33 -62.02 -5.67 3.39
CA ASP A 33 -62.93 -5.13 2.37
C ASP A 33 -63.21 -3.62 2.16
N ASN A 34 -63.04 -3.30 0.87
CA ASN A 34 -63.85 -2.47 -0.02
C ASN A 34 -63.68 -0.95 -0.08
N LYS A 35 -63.12 -0.56 -1.24
CA LYS A 35 -63.67 0.36 -2.25
C LYS A 35 -63.97 1.82 -1.83
N SER A 36 -63.10 2.66 -2.39
CA SER A 36 -63.41 3.59 -3.48
C SER A 36 -63.37 5.09 -3.16
N LYS A 37 -62.68 5.75 -4.10
CA LYS A 37 -62.90 7.08 -4.66
C LYS A 37 -62.48 8.30 -3.84
N ASP A 38 -61.53 9.00 -4.49
CA ASP A 38 -61.56 10.43 -4.74
C ASP A 38 -61.46 11.36 -3.52
N LEU A 39 -60.29 11.98 -3.34
CA LEU A 39 -60.06 13.35 -3.84
C LEU A 39 -58.64 13.82 -3.46
N LEU A 40 -57.88 14.22 -4.48
CA LEU A 40 -56.96 15.37 -4.51
C LEU A 40 -56.07 15.65 -3.30
N GLY A 41 -54.80 15.27 -3.45
CA GLY A 41 -53.67 15.82 -2.72
C GLY A 41 -52.39 15.66 -3.54
N LEU A 42 -52.31 16.27 -4.73
CA LEU A 42 -51.07 16.43 -5.49
C LEU A 42 -50.11 17.35 -4.72
N GLY A 43 -49.46 16.79 -3.71
CA GLY A 43 -48.17 17.28 -3.24
C GLY A 43 -47.12 16.87 -4.26
N LYS A 44 -46.33 17.82 -4.72
CA LYS A 44 -45.15 17.55 -5.54
C LYS A 44 -44.18 16.74 -4.66
N GLU A 45 -44.24 15.41 -4.75
CA GLU A 45 -43.10 14.55 -4.42
C GLU A 45 -41.94 15.06 -5.27
N ASP A 46 -40.85 15.45 -4.62
CA ASP A 46 -39.68 16.05 -5.25
C ASP A 46 -39.19 15.08 -6.34
N GLY A 47 -38.91 15.57 -7.55
CA GLY A 47 -38.66 14.70 -8.71
C GLY A 47 -37.48 13.72 -8.55
N HIS A 48 -36.68 13.89 -7.51
CA HIS A 48 -35.63 12.97 -7.07
C HIS A 48 -36.15 11.83 -6.19
N GLU A 49 -37.07 12.09 -5.27
CA GLU A 49 -37.67 11.08 -4.38
C GLU A 49 -38.46 10.04 -5.17
N PHE A 50 -39.20 10.48 -6.19
CA PHE A 50 -39.90 9.60 -7.13
C PHE A 50 -38.93 8.66 -7.88
N LYS A 51 -37.73 9.14 -8.25
CA LYS A 51 -36.72 8.32 -8.94
C LYS A 51 -36.11 7.26 -8.04
N PHE A 52 -35.81 7.58 -6.77
CA PHE A 52 -35.30 6.57 -5.83
C PHE A 52 -36.32 5.47 -5.58
N LYS A 53 -37.61 5.84 -5.42
CA LYS A 53 -38.70 4.87 -5.28
C LYS A 53 -38.81 3.92 -6.47
N GLU A 54 -38.78 4.45 -7.69
CA GLU A 54 -38.79 3.63 -8.91
C GLU A 54 -37.58 2.68 -8.97
N LEU A 55 -36.40 3.13 -8.55
CA LEU A 55 -35.19 2.31 -8.49
C LEU A 55 -35.33 1.19 -7.45
N PHE A 56 -35.84 1.50 -6.26
CA PHE A 56 -36.05 0.53 -5.19
C PHE A 56 -37.09 -0.53 -5.59
N ASP A 57 -38.18 -0.12 -6.22
CA ASP A 57 -39.21 -1.02 -6.76
C ASP A 57 -38.62 -1.92 -7.86
N LYS A 58 -37.85 -1.33 -8.80
CA LYS A 58 -37.15 -2.07 -9.86
C LYS A 58 -36.17 -3.11 -9.31
N PHE A 59 -35.48 -2.79 -8.22
CA PHE A 59 -34.53 -3.68 -7.57
C PHE A 59 -35.19 -4.68 -6.62
N GLY A 60 -36.48 -4.48 -6.29
CA GLY A 60 -37.20 -5.28 -5.31
C GLY A 60 -36.63 -5.13 -3.90
N LEU A 61 -36.13 -3.94 -3.54
CA LEU A 61 -35.57 -3.67 -2.23
C LEU A 61 -36.68 -3.69 -1.15
N PRO A 62 -36.58 -4.51 -0.10
CA PRO A 62 -37.45 -4.44 1.07
C PRO A 62 -37.43 -3.06 1.72
N LEU A 63 -38.51 -2.68 2.42
CA LEU A 63 -38.61 -1.38 3.08
C LEU A 63 -37.46 -1.11 4.07
N ASP A 64 -37.03 -2.13 4.82
CA ASP A 64 -35.91 -2.01 5.76
C ASP A 64 -34.60 -1.66 5.03
N ASP A 65 -34.35 -2.26 3.87
CA ASP A 65 -33.18 -1.97 3.04
C ASP A 65 -33.25 -0.56 2.43
N GLN A 66 -34.44 -0.08 2.07
CA GLN A 66 -34.64 1.30 1.58
C GLN A 66 -34.28 2.32 2.66
N VAL A 67 -34.67 2.08 3.91
CA VAL A 67 -34.32 2.94 5.06
C VAL A 67 -32.80 3.00 5.25
N VAL A 68 -32.10 1.88 5.08
CA VAL A 68 -30.63 1.83 5.14
C VAL A 68 -30.01 2.69 4.04
N VAL A 69 -30.49 2.56 2.81
CA VAL A 69 -30.01 3.37 1.68
C VAL A 69 -30.26 4.86 1.93
N ASP A 70 -31.41 5.24 2.48
CA ASP A 70 -31.70 6.64 2.82
C ASP A 70 -30.79 7.18 3.93
N ASN A 71 -30.41 6.34 4.89
CA ASN A 71 -29.45 6.71 5.93
C ASN A 71 -28.06 6.94 5.34
N ILE A 72 -27.59 6.03 4.48
CA ILE A 72 -26.33 6.20 3.74
C ILE A 72 -26.38 7.49 2.90
N LYS A 73 -27.48 7.70 2.17
CA LYS A 73 -27.69 8.90 1.34
C LYS A 73 -27.44 10.17 2.15
N LYS A 74 -28.12 10.31 3.30
CA LYS A 74 -27.96 11.49 4.19
C LYS A 74 -26.51 11.76 4.55
N ILE A 75 -25.71 10.72 4.79
CA ILE A 75 -24.29 10.84 5.15
C ILE A 75 -23.46 11.30 3.96
N VAL A 76 -23.61 10.63 2.80
CA VAL A 76 -22.75 10.86 1.63
C VAL A 76 -23.10 12.14 0.88
N THR A 77 -24.31 12.68 1.07
CA THR A 77 -24.75 13.94 0.48
C THR A 77 -24.61 15.15 1.40
N ASP A 78 -24.29 14.98 2.68
CA ASP A 78 -24.10 16.12 3.60
C ASP A 78 -22.72 16.76 3.39
N PRO A 79 -22.62 18.02 2.92
CA PRO A 79 -21.34 18.69 2.66
C PRO A 79 -20.50 18.97 3.91
N ASN A 80 -21.08 18.92 5.11
CA ASN A 80 -20.37 19.23 6.35
C ASN A 80 -19.55 18.04 6.88
N ILE A 81 -19.86 16.82 6.44
CA ILE A 81 -19.13 15.62 6.84
C ILE A 81 -17.88 15.51 5.94
N GLY A 82 -16.70 15.31 6.51
CA GLY A 82 -15.48 15.00 5.73
C GLY A 82 -14.88 16.16 4.93
N VAL A 83 -15.28 17.40 5.20
CA VAL A 83 -14.78 18.59 4.47
C VAL A 83 -13.30 18.84 4.71
N ASP A 84 -12.82 18.63 5.94
CA ASP A 84 -11.42 18.84 6.32
C ASP A 84 -10.49 17.77 5.71
N GLU A 85 -11.02 16.59 5.45
CA GLU A 85 -10.37 15.47 4.79
C GLU A 85 -10.43 15.56 3.25
N GLY A 86 -11.21 16.50 2.71
CA GLY A 86 -11.43 16.65 1.28
C GLY A 86 -12.26 15.51 0.68
N TYR A 87 -13.13 14.87 1.47
CA TYR A 87 -13.99 13.80 0.98
C TYR A 87 -15.09 14.33 0.06
N ARG A 88 -15.39 13.54 -0.97
CA ARG A 88 -16.45 13.79 -1.94
C ARG A 88 -17.80 13.89 -1.26
N THR A 89 -18.61 14.84 -1.72
CA THR A 89 -20.02 14.97 -1.37
C THR A 89 -20.85 14.72 -2.62
N TYR A 90 -21.71 13.70 -2.58
CA TYR A 90 -22.60 13.40 -3.69
C TYR A 90 -23.77 14.37 -3.69
N ASN A 91 -24.28 14.68 -4.88
CA ASN A 91 -25.67 15.14 -4.98
C ASN A 91 -26.61 13.94 -5.21
N ASP A 92 -27.92 14.18 -5.06
CA ASP A 92 -28.95 13.16 -5.23
C ASP A 92 -28.88 12.41 -6.57
N LEU A 93 -28.57 13.11 -7.66
CA LEU A 93 -28.47 12.49 -8.98
C LEU A 93 -27.22 11.62 -9.10
N GLU A 94 -26.08 12.07 -8.58
CA GLU A 94 -24.84 11.30 -8.56
C GLU A 94 -24.99 10.03 -7.72
N PHE A 95 -25.60 10.14 -6.53
CA PHE A 95 -25.86 8.98 -5.68
C PHE A 95 -26.86 8.01 -6.34
N TYR A 96 -27.95 8.52 -6.93
CA TYR A 96 -28.88 7.70 -7.72
C TYR A 96 -28.16 6.93 -8.83
N ASN A 97 -27.30 7.62 -9.59
CA ASN A 97 -26.56 7.00 -10.69
C ASN A 97 -25.59 5.93 -10.17
N LEU A 98 -24.92 6.18 -9.04
CA LEU A 98 -24.07 5.19 -8.36
C LEU A 98 -24.87 3.90 -8.07
N LEU A 99 -26.03 4.03 -7.40
CA LEU A 99 -26.89 2.88 -7.09
C LEU A 99 -27.35 2.13 -8.34
N ASN A 100 -27.73 2.86 -9.39
CA ASN A 100 -28.17 2.26 -10.65
C ASN A 100 -27.05 1.50 -11.37
N VAL A 101 -25.79 1.98 -11.30
CA VAL A 101 -24.62 1.29 -11.87
C VAL A 101 -24.24 0.05 -11.06
N LEU A 102 -24.31 0.12 -9.72
CA LEU A 102 -24.05 -1.02 -8.85
C LEU A 102 -25.03 -2.18 -9.12
N GLY A 103 -26.30 -1.84 -9.36
CA GLY A 103 -27.37 -2.82 -9.53
C GLY A 103 -27.78 -3.48 -8.20
N PRO A 104 -28.85 -4.30 -8.24
CA PRO A 104 -29.48 -4.82 -7.02
C PRO A 104 -28.59 -5.75 -6.21
N ILE A 105 -27.77 -6.57 -6.87
CA ILE A 105 -26.92 -7.59 -6.22
C ILE A 105 -25.84 -6.91 -5.37
N ARG A 106 -25.05 -6.01 -5.97
CA ARG A 106 -23.97 -5.31 -5.27
C ARG A 106 -24.49 -4.35 -4.21
N LEU A 107 -25.62 -3.69 -4.48
CA LEU A 107 -26.26 -2.81 -3.50
C LEU A 107 -26.68 -3.60 -2.25
N LYS A 108 -27.28 -4.79 -2.43
CA LYS A 108 -27.70 -5.62 -1.30
C LYS A 108 -26.52 -6.02 -0.40
N GLU A 109 -25.41 -6.45 -0.99
CA GLU A 109 -24.19 -6.79 -0.24
C GLU A 109 -23.62 -5.58 0.52
N MET A 110 -23.61 -4.40 -0.11
CA MET A 110 -23.21 -3.15 0.56
C MET A 110 -24.12 -2.81 1.76
N ILE A 111 -25.43 -3.04 1.62
CA ILE A 111 -26.41 -2.85 2.70
C ILE A 111 -26.13 -3.82 3.85
N GLU A 112 -25.87 -5.10 3.56
CA GLU A 112 -25.56 -6.11 4.58
C GLU A 112 -24.32 -5.71 5.40
N ASN A 113 -23.23 -5.30 4.75
CA ASN A 113 -22.01 -4.85 5.42
C ASN A 113 -22.22 -3.55 6.22
N TYR A 114 -22.94 -2.58 5.66
CA TYR A 114 -23.29 -1.35 6.38
C TYR A 114 -24.09 -1.68 7.65
N CYS A 115 -25.10 -2.55 7.54
CA CYS A 115 -25.94 -2.96 8.66
C CYS A 115 -25.14 -3.60 9.80
N GLU A 116 -24.12 -4.39 9.47
CA GLU A 116 -23.25 -5.00 10.49
C GLU A 116 -22.49 -3.94 11.29
N VAL A 117 -21.87 -2.98 10.59
CA VAL A 117 -21.14 -1.87 11.20
C VAL A 117 -22.09 -0.98 12.01
N ASP A 118 -23.22 -0.59 11.42
CA ASP A 118 -24.22 0.30 12.01
C ASP A 118 -24.86 -0.31 13.27
N LYS A 119 -25.09 -1.63 13.28
CA LYS A 119 -25.51 -2.35 14.49
C LYS A 119 -24.49 -2.20 15.62
N ARG A 120 -23.19 -2.38 15.33
CA ARG A 120 -22.13 -2.23 16.35
C ARG A 120 -22.01 -0.79 16.84
N GLN A 121 -22.19 0.18 15.95
CA GLN A 121 -22.19 1.59 16.33
C GLN A 121 -23.38 1.93 17.24
N ARG A 122 -24.58 1.41 16.96
CA ARG A 122 -25.73 1.56 17.86
C ARG A 122 -25.47 0.95 19.23
N GLU A 123 -24.90 -0.26 19.29
CA GLU A 123 -24.53 -0.90 20.57
C GLU A 123 -23.58 -0.01 21.40
N LEU A 124 -22.65 0.68 20.74
CA LEU A 124 -21.75 1.65 21.36
C LEU A 124 -22.50 2.89 21.85
N GLN A 125 -23.35 3.49 21.02
CA GLN A 125 -24.16 4.67 21.39
C GLN A 125 -25.05 4.36 22.60
N ASP A 126 -25.79 3.24 22.56
CA ASP A 126 -26.62 2.76 23.67
C ASP A 126 -25.81 2.52 24.94
N ALA A 127 -24.55 2.06 24.82
CA ALA A 127 -23.66 1.91 25.96
C ALA A 127 -23.31 3.27 26.56
N PHE A 128 -22.95 4.27 25.76
CA PHE A 128 -22.69 5.63 26.25
C PHE A 128 -23.92 6.27 26.90
N GLU A 129 -25.08 6.20 26.25
CA GLU A 129 -26.31 6.79 26.76
C GLU A 129 -26.72 6.19 28.11
N ARG A 130 -26.59 4.87 28.28
CA ARG A 130 -26.82 4.20 29.57
C ARG A 130 -25.90 4.74 30.66
N VAL A 131 -24.66 5.07 30.36
CA VAL A 131 -23.73 5.65 31.34
C VAL A 131 -24.12 7.08 31.66
N LEU A 132 -24.39 7.89 30.64
CA LEU A 132 -24.78 9.29 30.78
C LEU A 132 -26.04 9.45 31.64
N ASN A 133 -27.06 8.62 31.40
CA ASN A 133 -28.32 8.66 32.13
C ASN A 133 -28.19 8.30 33.62
N ASN A 134 -27.17 7.51 33.98
CA ASN A 134 -26.94 7.07 35.36
C ASN A 134 -25.89 7.93 36.10
N MET A 135 -25.26 8.89 35.43
CA MET A 135 -24.14 9.64 35.98
C MET A 135 -24.59 10.97 36.63
N ILE A 136 -24.22 11.16 37.90
CA ILE A 136 -24.59 12.36 38.68
C ILE A 136 -23.57 13.49 38.52
N ASN A 137 -22.31 13.16 38.20
CA ASN A 137 -21.24 14.16 38.10
C ASN A 137 -21.34 14.94 36.78
N ILE A 138 -21.89 16.15 36.84
CA ILE A 138 -22.15 17.03 35.68
C ILE A 138 -20.88 17.28 34.84
N LYS A 139 -19.70 17.42 35.45
CA LYS A 139 -18.45 17.62 34.71
C LYS A 139 -18.09 16.39 33.88
N LYS A 140 -18.19 15.20 34.48
CA LYS A 140 -17.94 13.92 33.78
C LYS A 140 -19.00 13.64 32.72
N VAL A 141 -20.26 14.00 32.96
CA VAL A 141 -21.34 13.93 31.96
C VAL A 141 -20.98 14.77 30.73
N GLY A 142 -20.54 16.02 30.92
CA GLY A 142 -20.13 16.87 29.80
C GLY A 142 -18.95 16.30 29.00
N GLN A 143 -17.95 15.74 29.68
CA GLN A 143 -16.81 15.09 29.01
C GLN A 143 -17.23 13.85 28.22
N LEU A 144 -18.03 12.98 28.83
CA LEU A 144 -18.48 11.74 28.20
C LEU A 144 -19.44 12.02 27.04
N GLN A 145 -20.26 13.07 27.12
CA GLN A 145 -21.09 13.52 26.02
C GLN A 145 -20.24 14.02 24.85
N ALA A 146 -19.16 14.77 25.12
CA ALA A 146 -18.25 15.20 24.07
C ALA A 146 -17.60 13.99 23.37
N VAL A 147 -17.21 12.97 24.13
CA VAL A 147 -16.69 11.69 23.61
C VAL A 147 -17.75 10.98 22.74
N LEU A 148 -19.00 10.88 23.20
CA LEU A 148 -20.08 10.28 22.41
C LEU A 148 -20.28 11.04 21.09
N ASN A 149 -20.38 12.37 21.14
CA ASN A 149 -20.54 13.20 19.94
C ASN A 149 -19.37 12.98 18.96
N THR A 150 -18.13 12.96 19.49
CA THR A 150 -16.94 12.67 18.68
C THR A 150 -17.03 11.31 18.01
N ASN A 151 -17.50 10.28 18.73
CA ASN A 151 -17.67 8.93 18.17
C ASN A 151 -18.79 8.87 17.11
N ILE A 152 -19.86 9.64 17.26
CA ILE A 152 -20.90 9.78 16.23
C ILE A 152 -20.30 10.42 14.99
N ASP A 153 -19.66 11.57 15.12
CA ASP A 153 -19.04 12.30 14.00
C ASP A 153 -18.00 11.42 13.29
N ASN A 154 -17.19 10.70 14.06
CA ASN A 154 -16.21 9.73 13.58
C ASN A 154 -16.85 8.61 12.75
N TYR A 155 -17.94 8.01 13.22
CA TYR A 155 -18.64 6.97 12.46
C TYR A 155 -19.16 7.50 11.13
N LEU A 156 -19.81 8.67 11.13
CA LEU A 156 -20.32 9.30 9.92
C LEU A 156 -19.18 9.60 8.92
N LEU A 157 -18.04 10.07 9.43
CA LEU A 157 -16.85 10.33 8.63
C LEU A 157 -16.30 9.04 7.97
N GLN A 158 -16.27 7.92 8.70
CA GLN A 158 -15.82 6.63 8.15
C GLN A 158 -16.76 6.12 7.05
N VAL A 159 -18.07 6.19 7.28
CA VAL A 159 -19.05 5.84 6.24
C VAL A 159 -18.80 6.70 5.01
N LYS A 160 -18.64 8.02 5.17
CA LYS A 160 -18.37 8.92 4.03
C LYS A 160 -17.07 8.59 3.30
N LYS A 161 -16.01 8.20 4.02
CA LYS A 161 -14.72 7.78 3.44
C LYS A 161 -14.90 6.61 2.46
N LEU A 162 -15.76 5.63 2.78
CA LEU A 162 -16.00 4.47 1.91
C LEU A 162 -16.59 4.85 0.55
N PHE A 163 -17.30 5.99 0.47
CA PHE A 163 -17.89 6.50 -0.76
C PHE A 163 -17.02 7.53 -1.49
N ASN A 164 -15.80 7.80 -1.03
CA ASN A 164 -14.92 8.85 -1.56
C ASN A 164 -14.23 8.52 -2.90
N TYR A 165 -14.92 7.83 -3.82
CA TYR A 165 -14.38 7.39 -5.11
C TYR A 165 -15.31 7.79 -6.26
N PHE A 166 -14.77 7.84 -7.48
CA PHE A 166 -15.53 8.27 -8.67
C PHE A 166 -16.27 7.12 -9.35
N SER A 167 -15.74 5.90 -9.27
CA SER A 167 -16.33 4.74 -9.94
C SER A 167 -17.17 3.92 -8.95
N ALA A 168 -18.26 3.34 -9.45
CA ALA A 168 -19.08 2.43 -8.68
C ALA A 168 -18.31 1.17 -8.26
N ASP A 169 -17.39 0.70 -9.10
CA ASP A 169 -16.54 -0.46 -8.80
C ASP A 169 -15.61 -0.19 -7.62
N ASP A 170 -14.98 0.99 -7.56
CA ASP A 170 -14.12 1.37 -6.45
C ASP A 170 -14.91 1.53 -5.15
N VAL A 171 -16.07 2.20 -5.20
CA VAL A 171 -16.94 2.34 -4.01
C VAL A 171 -17.37 0.97 -3.49
N TYR A 172 -17.84 0.09 -4.38
CA TYR A 172 -18.22 -1.27 -4.03
C TYR A 172 -17.05 -2.01 -3.39
N ALA A 173 -15.88 -2.03 -4.04
CA ALA A 173 -14.69 -2.72 -3.54
C ALA A 173 -14.29 -2.27 -2.13
N GLN A 174 -14.47 -0.99 -1.79
CA GLN A 174 -14.14 -0.48 -0.46
C GLN A 174 -15.14 -0.90 0.62
N ILE A 175 -16.42 -1.00 0.28
CA ILE A 175 -17.49 -1.34 1.22
C ILE A 175 -17.59 -2.86 1.45
N VAL A 176 -17.22 -3.67 0.45
CA VAL A 176 -17.17 -5.14 0.58
C VAL A 176 -15.81 -5.68 1.01
N ASP A 177 -14.81 -4.81 1.14
CA ASP A 177 -13.52 -5.19 1.72
C ASP A 177 -13.71 -5.58 3.19
N GLU A 178 -13.61 -6.89 3.46
CA GLU A 178 -13.72 -7.48 4.78
C GLU A 178 -12.76 -6.81 5.78
N ASP A 179 -11.56 -6.38 5.34
CA ASP A 179 -10.59 -5.71 6.22
C ASP A 179 -11.03 -4.29 6.60
N ASN A 180 -11.77 -3.59 5.74
CA ASN A 180 -12.35 -2.28 6.07
C ASN A 180 -13.46 -2.46 7.11
N ILE A 181 -14.40 -3.37 6.86
CA ILE A 181 -15.54 -3.63 7.73
C ILE A 181 -15.09 -4.15 9.10
N ALA A 182 -14.18 -5.12 9.11
CA ALA A 182 -13.62 -5.69 10.35
C ALA A 182 -12.95 -4.61 11.20
N ARG A 183 -12.21 -3.67 10.60
CA ARG A 183 -11.59 -2.56 11.33
C ARG A 183 -12.61 -1.62 11.96
N MET A 184 -13.68 -1.26 11.25
CA MET A 184 -14.74 -0.40 11.81
C MET A 184 -15.41 -1.09 13.02
N ILE A 185 -15.70 -2.38 12.89
CA ILE A 185 -16.29 -3.21 13.96
C ILE A 185 -15.33 -3.36 15.15
N GLU A 186 -14.04 -3.63 14.89
CA GLU A 186 -13.02 -3.74 15.93
C GLU A 186 -12.93 -2.45 16.74
N ARG A 187 -12.94 -1.28 16.08
CA ARG A 187 -12.90 0.02 16.78
C ARG A 187 -14.10 0.22 17.69
N ALA A 188 -15.31 0.01 17.19
CA ALA A 188 -16.52 0.10 18.02
C ALA A 188 -16.43 -0.86 19.22
N THR A 189 -15.94 -2.09 18.99
CA THR A 189 -15.76 -3.11 20.03
C THR A 189 -14.73 -2.69 21.09
N VAL A 190 -13.60 -2.11 20.67
CA VAL A 190 -12.58 -1.55 21.56
C VAL A 190 -13.18 -0.41 22.38
N GLN A 191 -13.90 0.52 21.74
CA GLN A 191 -14.51 1.66 22.43
C GLN A 191 -15.54 1.20 23.47
N ILE A 192 -16.40 0.22 23.15
CA ILE A 192 -17.31 -0.41 24.11
C ILE A 192 -16.52 -1.01 25.29
N SER A 193 -15.43 -1.71 25.01
CA SER A 193 -14.62 -2.37 26.04
C SER A 193 -13.95 -1.34 26.97
N ARG A 194 -13.41 -0.25 26.42
CA ARG A 194 -12.83 0.85 27.19
C ARG A 194 -13.89 1.59 28.01
N LEU A 195 -15.07 1.84 27.43
CA LEU A 195 -16.20 2.42 28.17
C LEU A 195 -16.63 1.53 29.34
N ARG A 196 -16.64 0.21 29.18
CA ARG A 196 -16.94 -0.73 30.27
C ARG A 196 -15.93 -0.66 31.41
N LEU A 197 -14.63 -0.54 31.11
CA LEU A 197 -13.60 -0.33 32.13
C LEU A 197 -13.81 0.99 32.88
N TYR A 198 -14.16 2.05 32.15
CA TYR A 198 -14.49 3.33 32.74
C TYR A 198 -15.67 3.24 33.72
N ILE A 199 -16.75 2.55 33.34
CA ILE A 199 -17.93 2.34 34.20
C ILE A 199 -17.57 1.61 35.50
N ARG A 200 -16.69 0.61 35.42
CA ARG A 200 -16.24 -0.17 36.58
C ARG A 200 -15.33 0.62 37.52
N GLY A 201 -14.87 1.79 37.10
CA GLY A 201 -13.86 2.57 37.82
C GLY A 201 -12.43 2.06 37.63
N ASP A 202 -12.24 1.11 36.71
CA ASP A 202 -10.94 0.49 36.41
C ASP A 202 -10.13 1.34 35.41
N ALA A 203 -10.78 2.24 34.68
CA ALA A 203 -10.13 3.19 33.77
C ALA A 203 -10.41 4.64 34.18
N ASP A 204 -9.45 5.54 33.91
CA ASP A 204 -9.62 6.98 34.12
C ASP A 204 -10.71 7.54 33.19
N ALA A 205 -11.41 8.58 33.65
CA ALA A 205 -12.37 9.36 32.86
C ALA A 205 -11.75 10.03 31.63
N ASN A 206 -10.43 10.05 31.54
CA ASN A 206 -9.67 10.63 30.45
C ASN A 206 -9.03 9.56 29.57
N ASP A 207 -9.75 8.45 29.30
CA ASP A 207 -9.28 7.45 28.34
C ASP A 207 -8.86 8.12 27.02
N VAL A 208 -7.59 8.00 26.68
CA VAL A 208 -7.01 8.78 25.58
C VAL A 208 -7.55 8.31 24.24
N TYR A 209 -7.75 7.00 24.07
CA TYR A 209 -8.22 6.43 22.80
C TYR A 209 -9.65 6.89 22.46
N LEU A 210 -10.52 6.98 23.47
CA LEU A 210 -11.90 7.47 23.30
C LEU A 210 -11.99 8.93 22.84
N GLN A 211 -10.92 9.73 23.05
CA GLN A 211 -10.87 11.15 22.70
C GLN A 211 -10.26 11.43 21.32
N LEU A 212 -9.80 10.40 20.61
CA LEU A 212 -9.17 10.55 19.30
C LEU A 212 -10.21 10.60 18.18
N SER A 213 -9.92 11.39 17.13
CA SER A 213 -10.68 11.31 15.88
C SER A 213 -10.42 9.98 15.16
N VAL A 214 -11.21 9.65 14.14
CA VAL A 214 -10.98 8.44 13.32
C VAL A 214 -9.57 8.38 12.76
N SER A 215 -9.10 9.44 12.13
CA SER A 215 -7.78 9.46 11.49
C SER A 215 -6.67 9.32 12.52
N GLU A 216 -6.89 9.82 13.73
CA GLU A 216 -6.01 9.64 14.88
C GLU A 216 -6.04 8.18 15.39
N GLN A 217 -7.22 7.56 15.48
CA GLN A 217 -7.39 6.14 15.82
C GLN A 217 -6.75 5.23 14.76
N ASP A 218 -6.92 5.52 13.47
CA ASP A 218 -6.28 4.80 12.35
C ASP A 218 -4.75 4.73 12.55
N ALA A 219 -4.14 5.86 12.91
CA ALA A 219 -2.70 5.94 13.16
C ALA A 219 -2.28 5.16 14.41
N ILE A 220 -3.08 5.24 15.49
CA ILE A 220 -2.83 4.50 16.73
C ILE A 220 -3.00 3.00 16.53
N ASP A 221 -4.01 2.56 15.80
CA ASP A 221 -4.23 1.16 15.46
C ASP A 221 -3.08 0.61 14.59
N ALA A 222 -2.54 1.43 13.68
CA ALA A 222 -1.36 1.06 12.91
C ALA A 222 -0.11 0.89 13.80
N ILE A 223 0.12 1.81 14.74
CA ILE A 223 1.20 1.68 15.73
C ILE A 223 0.97 0.46 16.63
N LYS A 224 -0.25 0.25 17.13
CA LYS A 224 -0.66 -0.90 17.96
C LYS A 224 -0.26 -2.20 17.27
N ARG A 225 -0.71 -2.41 16.03
CA ARG A 225 -0.39 -3.61 15.23
C ARG A 225 1.11 -3.84 15.12
N ILE A 226 1.91 -2.79 14.97
CA ILE A 226 3.39 -2.92 14.91
C ILE A 226 3.97 -3.40 16.25
N VAL A 227 3.51 -2.83 17.37
CA VAL A 227 4.12 -3.09 18.69
C VAL A 227 3.55 -4.33 19.39
N THR A 228 2.38 -4.81 18.97
CA THR A 228 1.74 -6.05 19.48
C THR A 228 2.02 -7.27 18.60
N ASP A 229 2.43 -7.10 17.34
CA ASP A 229 2.79 -8.22 16.46
C ASP A 229 4.17 -8.77 16.82
N ARG A 230 4.22 -10.06 17.19
CA ARG A 230 5.45 -10.77 17.56
C ARG A 230 6.41 -10.97 16.37
N SER A 231 5.89 -11.07 15.15
CA SER A 231 6.70 -11.26 13.95
C SER A 231 7.48 -10.01 13.57
N VAL A 232 6.99 -8.83 13.95
CA VAL A 232 7.73 -7.58 13.78
C VAL A 232 8.94 -7.58 14.70
N ALA A 233 10.12 -7.35 14.10
CA ALA A 233 11.42 -7.38 14.78
C ALA A 233 11.74 -8.74 15.42
N ASP A 234 11.31 -9.84 14.79
CA ASP A 234 11.75 -11.18 15.19
C ASP A 234 13.29 -11.27 15.20
N GLY A 235 13.84 -11.86 16.26
CA GLY A 235 15.28 -11.89 16.53
C GLY A 235 15.90 -10.65 17.20
N TYR A 236 15.17 -9.53 17.35
CA TYR A 236 15.69 -8.31 18.02
C TYR A 236 15.40 -8.28 19.54
N ASN A 237 14.65 -9.25 20.07
CA ASN A 237 14.21 -9.31 21.48
C ASN A 237 13.45 -8.06 21.95
N TYR A 238 12.77 -7.35 21.04
CA TYR A 238 11.96 -6.20 21.42
C TYR A 238 10.69 -6.60 22.17
N LYS A 239 10.27 -5.76 23.13
CA LYS A 239 9.01 -5.94 23.85
C LYS A 239 7.86 -6.06 22.84
N THR A 240 7.05 -7.09 23.02
CA THR A 240 5.77 -7.24 22.33
C THR A 240 4.68 -6.93 23.34
N TYR A 241 3.89 -5.91 23.05
CA TYR A 241 2.82 -5.45 23.95
C TYR A 241 1.60 -6.34 23.81
N THR A 242 0.87 -6.50 24.90
CA THR A 242 -0.56 -6.83 24.82
C THR A 242 -1.37 -5.57 24.50
N ASP A 243 -2.59 -5.75 23.97
CA ASP A 243 -3.50 -4.63 23.72
C ASP A 243 -3.74 -3.78 24.98
N SER A 244 -3.93 -4.43 26.14
CA SER A 244 -4.11 -3.72 27.42
C SER A 244 -2.89 -2.86 27.77
N GLU A 245 -1.68 -3.44 27.72
CA GLU A 245 -0.46 -2.68 28.04
C GLU A 245 -0.26 -1.49 27.10
N PHE A 246 -0.67 -1.62 25.82
CA PHE A 246 -0.58 -0.52 24.87
C PHE A 246 -1.55 0.62 25.22
N TYR A 247 -2.81 0.32 25.52
CA TYR A 247 -3.77 1.36 25.90
C TYR A 247 -3.44 2.00 27.26
N ASP A 248 -2.88 1.24 28.20
CA ASP A 248 -2.41 1.77 29.48
C ASP A 248 -1.24 2.74 29.26
N LEU A 249 -0.36 2.45 28.31
CA LEU A 249 0.70 3.38 27.87
C LEU A 249 0.11 4.66 27.25
N LEU A 250 -0.92 4.58 26.42
CA LEU A 250 -1.56 5.78 25.84
C LEU A 250 -2.13 6.68 26.94
N ASN A 251 -2.78 6.09 27.96
CA ASN A 251 -3.30 6.84 29.10
C ASN A 251 -2.18 7.49 29.92
N LEU A 252 -1.05 6.79 30.12
CA LEU A 252 0.13 7.34 30.79
C LEU A 252 0.75 8.52 30.03
N LEU A 253 0.67 8.50 28.70
CA LEU A 253 1.21 9.55 27.84
C LEU A 253 0.34 10.81 27.81
N ASP A 254 -0.94 10.73 28.17
CA ASP A 254 -1.95 11.79 27.98
C ASP A 254 -2.28 12.11 26.52
N ILE A 255 -3.42 12.80 26.32
CA ILE A 255 -3.96 13.13 25.00
C ILE A 255 -3.04 14.05 24.19
N PHE A 256 -2.31 14.97 24.83
CA PHE A 256 -1.47 15.93 24.12
C PHE A 256 -0.24 15.26 23.53
N LYS A 257 0.41 14.36 24.29
CA LYS A 257 1.57 13.62 23.76
C LYS A 257 1.15 12.59 22.73
N VAL A 258 0.02 11.90 22.93
CA VAL A 258 -0.49 10.95 21.93
C VAL A 258 -0.80 11.66 20.60
N LYS A 259 -1.44 12.83 20.61
CA LYS A 259 -1.67 13.61 19.37
C LYS A 259 -0.35 14.07 18.70
N ARG A 260 0.66 14.46 19.48
CA ARG A 260 2.00 14.79 18.94
C ARG A 260 2.65 13.57 18.28
N MET A 261 2.57 12.42 18.94
CA MET A 261 3.09 11.14 18.45
C MET A 261 2.41 10.73 17.14
N ILE A 262 1.09 10.83 17.07
CA ILE A 262 0.30 10.56 15.86
C ILE A 262 0.77 11.45 14.70
N LYS A 263 0.90 12.76 14.94
CA LYS A 263 1.34 13.70 13.90
C LYS A 263 2.73 13.36 13.36
N ALA A 264 3.66 12.97 14.24
CA ALA A 264 5.01 12.56 13.84
C ALA A 264 4.98 11.27 13.00
N TYR A 265 4.26 10.26 13.47
CA TYR A 265 4.11 8.98 12.77
C TYR A 265 3.48 9.15 11.38
N VAL A 266 2.35 9.87 11.29
CA VAL A 266 1.65 10.11 10.03
C VAL A 266 2.53 10.89 9.03
N ARG A 267 3.29 11.88 9.51
CA ARG A 267 4.25 12.61 8.66
C ARG A 267 5.31 11.65 8.08
N GLN A 268 5.89 10.79 8.91
CA GLN A 268 6.94 9.87 8.48
C GLN A 268 6.42 8.78 7.54
N VAL A 269 5.23 8.24 7.77
CA VAL A 269 4.57 7.30 6.86
C VAL A 269 4.34 7.95 5.50
N LYS A 270 3.83 9.19 5.47
CA LYS A 270 3.61 9.92 4.20
C LYS A 270 4.90 10.10 3.39
N ILE A 271 6.02 10.40 4.05
CA ILE A 271 7.34 10.51 3.40
C ILE A 271 7.77 9.13 2.87
N LEU A 272 7.69 8.10 3.72
CA LEU A 272 8.05 6.73 3.35
C LEU A 272 7.26 6.23 2.13
N ASP A 273 5.93 6.41 2.13
CA ASP A 273 5.04 5.99 1.05
C ASP A 273 5.35 6.73 -0.25
N SER A 274 5.59 8.04 -0.17
CA SER A 274 5.98 8.87 -1.31
C SER A 274 7.30 8.40 -1.91
N ASP A 275 8.34 8.23 -1.09
CA ASP A 275 9.67 7.81 -1.55
C ASP A 275 9.65 6.39 -2.11
N TYR A 276 8.88 5.49 -1.49
CA TYR A 276 8.66 4.13 -1.99
C TYR A 276 7.96 4.14 -3.34
N ALA A 277 6.90 4.94 -3.53
CA ALA A 277 6.17 5.04 -4.78
C ALA A 277 7.05 5.55 -5.93
N VAL A 278 7.85 6.60 -5.69
CA VAL A 278 8.81 7.14 -6.67
C VAL A 278 9.83 6.08 -7.07
N ALA A 279 10.42 5.39 -6.09
CA ALA A 279 11.39 4.35 -6.36
C ALA A 279 10.76 3.14 -7.07
N LYS A 280 9.53 2.79 -6.71
CA LYS A 280 8.81 1.65 -7.27
C LYS A 280 8.53 1.91 -8.75
N ALA A 281 8.05 3.09 -9.10
CA ALA A 281 7.83 3.48 -10.50
C ALA A 281 9.12 3.41 -11.33
N ALA A 282 10.26 3.87 -10.78
CA ALA A 282 11.55 3.78 -11.46
C ALA A 282 11.98 2.32 -11.69
N VAL A 283 11.78 1.45 -10.71
CA VAL A 283 12.11 0.02 -10.80
C VAL A 283 11.15 -0.74 -11.72
N GLU A 284 9.86 -0.40 -11.71
CA GLU A 284 8.84 -1.03 -12.56
C GLU A 284 9.05 -0.72 -14.04
N SER A 285 9.64 0.43 -14.35
CA SER A 285 10.02 0.82 -15.72
C SER A 285 11.15 -0.01 -16.34
N LEU A 286 11.87 -0.81 -15.54
CA LEU A 286 12.98 -1.63 -16.03
C LEU A 286 12.47 -2.75 -16.94
N GLU A 287 13.11 -2.92 -18.09
CA GLU A 287 12.81 -4.02 -19.02
C GLU A 287 13.17 -5.39 -18.43
N SER A 288 14.28 -5.47 -17.70
CA SER A 288 14.75 -6.71 -17.09
C SER A 288 13.86 -7.14 -15.92
N VAL A 289 13.02 -8.15 -16.18
CA VAL A 289 12.10 -8.75 -15.19
C VAL A 289 12.84 -9.22 -13.93
N GLU A 290 13.97 -9.90 -14.10
CA GLU A 290 14.77 -10.44 -12.98
C GLU A 290 15.31 -9.32 -12.08
N VAL A 291 15.91 -8.28 -12.66
CA VAL A 291 16.44 -7.14 -11.91
C VAL A 291 15.32 -6.39 -11.21
N ARG A 292 14.20 -6.15 -11.93
CA ARG A 292 13.01 -5.50 -11.37
C ARG A 292 12.50 -6.23 -10.13
N GLN A 293 12.27 -7.54 -10.23
CA GLN A 293 11.79 -8.35 -9.09
C GLN A 293 12.77 -8.30 -7.91
N ARG A 294 14.07 -8.45 -8.17
CA ARG A 294 15.10 -8.39 -7.12
C ARG A 294 15.11 -7.05 -6.39
N LEU A 295 15.00 -5.93 -7.11
CA LEU A 295 14.95 -4.60 -6.52
C LEU A 295 13.65 -4.37 -5.73
N LEU A 296 12.51 -4.83 -6.24
CA LEU A 296 11.23 -4.73 -5.51
C LEU A 296 11.27 -5.48 -4.18
N VAL A 297 11.90 -6.66 -4.11
CA VAL A 297 12.10 -7.41 -2.87
C VAL A 297 12.98 -6.63 -1.87
N ILE A 298 14.10 -6.08 -2.34
CA ILE A 298 15.01 -5.27 -1.50
C ILE A 298 14.28 -4.03 -0.97
N MET A 299 13.53 -3.34 -1.83
CA MET A 299 12.75 -2.18 -1.43
C MET A 299 11.67 -2.53 -0.42
N LYS A 300 10.94 -3.63 -0.63
CA LYS A 300 9.94 -4.11 0.33
C LYS A 300 10.57 -4.38 1.69
N HIS A 301 11.75 -5.00 1.72
CA HIS A 301 12.48 -5.22 2.97
C HIS A 301 12.81 -3.91 3.70
N PHE A 302 13.28 -2.86 2.99
CA PHE A 302 13.49 -1.55 3.61
C PHE A 302 12.17 -0.92 4.09
N TYR A 303 11.12 -0.99 3.28
CA TYR A 303 9.81 -0.47 3.66
C TYR A 303 9.27 -1.15 4.93
N ASP A 304 9.38 -2.48 5.03
CA ASP A 304 8.97 -3.24 6.21
C ASP A 304 9.90 -3.02 7.41
N HIS A 305 11.18 -2.73 7.20
CA HIS A 305 12.12 -2.40 8.28
C HIS A 305 11.70 -1.15 9.07
N TYR A 306 10.94 -0.22 8.47
CA TYR A 306 10.35 0.89 9.20
C TYR A 306 9.53 0.42 10.42
N LYS A 307 8.78 -0.69 10.29
CA LYS A 307 8.00 -1.26 11.40
C LYS A 307 8.90 -1.73 12.55
N VAL A 308 10.07 -2.28 12.22
CA VAL A 308 11.09 -2.68 13.22
C VAL A 308 11.60 -1.45 13.97
N VAL A 309 11.87 -0.35 13.26
CA VAL A 309 12.30 0.91 13.88
C VAL A 309 11.22 1.46 14.81
N ILE A 310 9.96 1.50 14.37
CA ILE A 310 8.84 1.91 15.24
C ILE A 310 8.77 1.02 16.49
N LYS A 311 8.81 -0.31 16.35
CA LYS A 311 8.79 -1.22 17.50
C LYS A 311 9.97 -1.00 18.45
N SER A 312 11.15 -0.67 17.93
CA SER A 312 12.33 -0.36 18.75
C SER A 312 12.12 0.87 19.64
N ILE A 313 11.37 1.87 19.19
CA ILE A 313 11.08 3.08 19.98
C ILE A 313 10.25 2.73 21.23
N PHE A 314 9.34 1.76 21.11
CA PHE A 314 8.48 1.29 22.19
C PHE A 314 9.15 0.23 23.08
N ASN A 315 10.35 -0.24 22.77
CA ASN A 315 11.02 -1.29 23.55
C ASN A 315 11.39 -0.83 24.97
N ASP A 316 11.91 0.39 25.13
CA ASP A 316 12.50 0.89 26.38
C ASP A 316 11.48 1.62 27.29
N SER A 317 10.18 1.46 27.04
CA SER A 317 9.13 2.37 27.53
C SER A 317 8.85 2.35 29.02
N LYS A 318 9.22 1.28 29.74
CA LYS A 318 8.80 1.09 31.14
C LYS A 318 9.42 2.12 32.09
N GLU A 319 10.49 2.80 31.69
CA GLU A 319 11.20 3.76 32.56
C GLU A 319 11.04 5.22 32.14
N ASN A 320 10.57 5.54 30.93
CA ASN A 320 10.37 6.92 30.51
C ASN A 320 9.39 7.08 29.34
N SER A 321 8.09 7.23 29.62
CA SER A 321 7.07 7.48 28.58
C SER A 321 7.35 8.75 27.76
N GLU A 322 8.01 9.76 28.32
CA GLU A 322 8.45 10.97 27.58
C GLU A 322 9.45 10.61 26.46
N SER A 323 10.28 9.60 26.69
CA SER A 323 11.28 9.16 25.70
C SER A 323 10.64 8.61 24.43
N ILE A 324 9.48 7.95 24.51
CA ILE A 324 8.76 7.42 23.33
C ILE A 324 8.33 8.57 22.41
N CYS A 325 7.68 9.58 23.00
CA CYS A 325 7.18 10.73 22.26
C CYS A 325 8.34 11.48 21.58
N GLN A 326 9.42 11.72 22.32
CA GLN A 326 10.60 12.40 21.78
C GLN A 326 11.29 11.59 20.67
N LYS A 327 11.50 10.28 20.87
CA LYS A 327 12.09 9.39 19.85
C LYS A 327 11.26 9.35 18.55
N LEU A 328 9.93 9.39 18.63
CA LEU A 328 9.07 9.45 17.43
C LEU A 328 9.10 10.82 16.74
N LEU A 329 9.24 11.91 17.50
CA LEU A 329 9.39 13.25 16.95
C LEU A 329 10.74 13.45 16.25
N ASP A 330 11.80 12.87 16.82
CA ASP A 330 13.14 12.83 16.24
C ASP A 330 13.28 11.74 15.17
N LEU A 331 12.17 11.01 14.94
CA LEU A 331 11.83 10.19 13.79
C LEU A 331 12.31 10.73 12.45
N ASN A 332 13.54 10.43 12.03
CA ASN A 332 13.95 10.59 10.63
C ASN A 332 14.35 9.24 10.03
N TYR A 333 13.36 8.54 9.46
CA TYR A 333 13.61 7.29 8.75
C TYR A 333 13.95 7.59 7.28
N ASP A 334 15.23 7.81 7.01
CA ASP A 334 15.76 7.91 5.64
C ASP A 334 15.81 6.52 5.01
N ALA A 335 14.66 6.08 4.47
CA ALA A 335 14.60 4.85 3.71
C ALA A 335 15.56 4.94 2.51
N LYS A 336 16.49 4.00 2.38
CA LYS A 336 17.53 4.03 1.34
C LYS A 336 17.03 3.61 -0.04
N PHE A 337 15.85 4.06 -0.46
CA PHE A 337 15.30 3.78 -1.78
C PHE A 337 16.08 4.45 -2.91
N ILE A 338 16.84 5.51 -2.61
CA ILE A 338 17.77 6.17 -3.54
C ILE A 338 18.72 5.16 -4.20
N ASN A 339 19.19 4.15 -3.46
CA ASN A 339 20.05 3.12 -4.03
C ASN A 339 19.33 2.31 -5.12
N ALA A 340 18.06 1.94 -4.90
CA ALA A 340 17.27 1.22 -5.89
C ALA A 340 17.01 2.09 -7.13
N ILE A 341 16.70 3.37 -6.94
CA ILE A 341 16.56 4.35 -8.04
C ILE A 341 17.84 4.46 -8.84
N ASN A 342 19.00 4.57 -8.17
CA ASN A 342 20.29 4.69 -8.84
C ASN A 342 20.63 3.42 -9.62
N ILE A 343 20.40 2.23 -9.05
CA ILE A 343 20.57 0.97 -9.77
C ILE A 343 19.66 0.92 -10.99
N ALA A 344 18.38 1.29 -10.86
CA ALA A 344 17.45 1.31 -11.98
C ALA A 344 17.92 2.25 -13.11
N ARG A 345 18.36 3.47 -12.77
CA ARG A 345 18.95 4.40 -13.73
C ARG A 345 20.18 3.83 -14.43
N THR A 346 21.07 3.18 -13.68
CA THR A 346 22.27 2.55 -14.24
C THR A 346 21.90 1.41 -15.19
N VAL A 347 20.89 0.60 -14.86
CA VAL A 347 20.41 -0.48 -15.74
C VAL A 347 19.81 0.10 -17.03
N ASN A 348 18.99 1.15 -16.96
CA ASN A 348 18.47 1.81 -18.16
C ASN A 348 19.60 2.40 -19.03
N ARG A 349 20.68 2.90 -18.43
CA ARG A 349 21.87 3.32 -19.18
C ARG A 349 22.55 2.15 -19.88
N PHE A 350 22.62 0.98 -19.23
CA PHE A 350 23.11 -0.24 -19.87
C PHE A 350 22.25 -0.59 -21.10
N GLU A 351 20.92 -0.62 -20.97
CA GLU A 351 20.04 -0.97 -22.10
C GLU A 351 20.20 0.03 -23.26
N ALA A 352 20.25 1.33 -22.96
CA ALA A 352 20.50 2.35 -23.99
C ALA A 352 21.87 2.21 -24.67
N ILE A 353 22.91 1.79 -23.93
CA ILE A 353 24.22 1.48 -24.54
C ILE A 353 24.08 0.26 -25.45
N PHE A 354 23.45 -0.81 -24.95
CA PHE A 354 23.24 -2.06 -25.69
C PHE A 354 22.51 -1.83 -27.01
N GLU A 355 21.41 -1.07 -27.00
CA GLU A 355 20.64 -0.75 -28.20
C GLU A 355 21.45 -0.07 -29.29
N ASN A 356 22.37 0.82 -28.89
CA ASN A 356 23.22 1.61 -29.79
C ASN A 356 24.46 0.85 -30.33
N LEU A 357 24.67 -0.41 -29.92
CA LEU A 357 25.71 -1.26 -30.48
C LEU A 357 25.28 -1.86 -31.83
N LEU A 358 26.28 -2.17 -32.67
CA LEU A 358 26.10 -2.96 -33.89
C LEU A 358 25.79 -4.43 -33.55
N ASP A 359 25.27 -5.20 -34.50
CA ASP A 359 24.82 -6.58 -34.25
C ASP A 359 25.95 -7.53 -33.82
N ASP A 360 27.14 -7.37 -34.42
CA ASP A 360 28.36 -8.10 -34.02
C ASP A 360 28.81 -7.72 -32.60
N GLN A 361 28.75 -6.44 -32.26
CA GLN A 361 29.06 -5.93 -30.93
C GLN A 361 28.04 -6.41 -29.87
N LYS A 362 26.75 -6.45 -30.20
CA LYS A 362 25.69 -7.01 -29.34
C LYS A 362 25.95 -8.50 -29.08
N SER A 363 26.26 -9.26 -30.11
CA SER A 363 26.56 -10.70 -30.01
C SER A 363 27.75 -10.95 -29.06
N VAL A 364 28.79 -10.11 -29.14
CA VAL A 364 29.94 -10.16 -28.23
C VAL A 364 29.53 -9.83 -26.81
N LEU A 365 28.74 -8.78 -26.59
CA LEU A 365 28.32 -8.36 -25.26
C LEU A 365 27.45 -9.43 -24.58
N GLU A 366 26.52 -10.01 -25.34
CA GLU A 366 25.69 -11.14 -24.90
C GLU A 366 26.54 -12.37 -24.57
N TYR A 367 27.54 -12.69 -25.40
CA TYR A 367 28.46 -13.77 -25.10
C TYR A 367 29.18 -13.51 -23.77
N ILE A 368 29.75 -12.32 -23.56
CA ILE A 368 30.44 -11.96 -22.32
C ILE A 368 29.49 -12.00 -21.10
N GLN A 369 28.23 -11.61 -21.28
CA GLN A 369 27.23 -11.73 -20.21
C GLN A 369 26.97 -13.21 -19.85
N ASN A 370 27.06 -14.11 -20.83
CA ASN A 370 26.70 -15.52 -20.72
C ASN A 370 27.88 -16.48 -20.45
N ILE A 371 29.15 -16.02 -20.42
CA ILE A 371 30.34 -16.86 -20.18
C ILE A 371 30.49 -17.36 -18.72
N GLY A 372 29.43 -17.91 -18.14
CA GLY A 372 29.44 -18.53 -16.82
C GLY A 372 29.50 -17.52 -15.67
N LEU A 373 28.94 -16.32 -15.88
CA LEU A 373 28.54 -15.47 -14.76
C LEU A 373 27.32 -16.11 -14.09
N PRO A 374 27.38 -16.46 -12.79
CA PRO A 374 26.17 -16.86 -12.08
C PRO A 374 25.13 -15.73 -12.16
N SER A 375 23.84 -16.08 -12.22
CA SER A 375 22.73 -15.13 -12.36
C SER A 375 22.79 -13.98 -11.34
N SER A 376 23.33 -14.26 -10.15
CA SER A 376 23.58 -13.27 -9.09
C SER A 376 24.48 -12.10 -9.50
N LEU A 377 25.35 -12.27 -10.51
CA LEU A 377 26.30 -11.29 -11.04
C LEU A 377 25.82 -10.57 -12.31
N ILE A 378 24.69 -10.95 -12.91
CA ILE A 378 24.16 -10.29 -14.12
C ILE A 378 23.92 -8.80 -13.85
N LEU A 379 23.35 -8.47 -12.68
CA LEU A 379 23.16 -7.07 -12.28
C LEU A 379 24.49 -6.31 -12.17
N ASN A 380 25.51 -6.94 -11.59
CA ASN A 380 26.83 -6.33 -11.44
C ASN A 380 27.47 -6.08 -12.82
N PHE A 381 27.32 -7.03 -13.75
CA PHE A 381 27.79 -6.87 -15.12
C PHE A 381 27.13 -5.65 -15.79
N LYS A 382 25.80 -5.56 -15.75
CA LYS A 382 25.07 -4.40 -16.30
C LYS A 382 25.53 -3.08 -15.68
N ILE A 383 25.74 -3.05 -14.37
CA ILE A 383 26.26 -1.88 -13.66
C ILE A 383 27.65 -1.49 -14.15
N ILE A 384 28.55 -2.46 -14.27
CA ILE A 384 29.93 -2.23 -14.75
C ILE A 384 29.90 -1.66 -16.17
N VAL A 385 29.18 -2.31 -17.09
CA VAL A 385 29.09 -1.89 -18.49
C VAL A 385 28.45 -0.50 -18.62
N ALA A 386 27.39 -0.20 -17.86
CA ALA A 386 26.81 1.14 -17.83
C ALA A 386 27.80 2.21 -17.35
N ASN A 387 28.61 1.91 -16.34
CA ASN A 387 29.57 2.83 -15.76
C ASN A 387 30.79 3.09 -16.66
N LEU A 388 31.11 2.18 -17.59
CA LEU A 388 32.12 2.41 -18.63
C LEU A 388 31.72 3.52 -19.60
N GLY A 389 30.41 3.69 -19.82
CA GLY A 389 29.86 4.63 -20.78
C GLY A 389 29.94 4.14 -22.23
N ALA A 390 29.07 4.70 -23.08
CA ALA A 390 28.84 4.22 -24.44
C ALA A 390 30.10 4.13 -25.30
N LEU A 391 30.98 5.15 -25.25
CA LEU A 391 32.18 5.21 -26.08
C LEU A 391 33.16 4.07 -25.74
N LYS A 392 33.42 3.86 -24.44
CA LYS A 392 34.36 2.83 -24.00
C LYS A 392 33.80 1.43 -24.22
N VAL A 393 32.50 1.23 -24.00
CA VAL A 393 31.84 -0.04 -24.33
C VAL A 393 31.96 -0.32 -25.81
N LYS A 394 31.68 0.65 -26.69
CA LYS A 394 31.82 0.49 -28.14
C LYS A 394 33.24 0.12 -28.56
N GLU A 395 34.26 0.79 -28.00
CA GLU A 395 35.67 0.47 -28.24
C GLU A 395 35.99 -0.99 -27.87
N ILE A 396 35.59 -1.42 -26.68
CA ILE A 396 35.82 -2.78 -26.18
C ILE A 396 35.07 -3.80 -27.05
N MET A 397 33.81 -3.54 -27.40
CA MET A 397 33.00 -4.45 -28.22
C MET A 397 33.51 -4.56 -29.65
N SER A 398 33.97 -3.47 -30.26
CA SER A 398 34.61 -3.51 -31.60
C SER A 398 35.85 -4.40 -31.59
N PHE A 399 36.73 -4.22 -30.60
CA PHE A 399 37.93 -5.03 -30.49
C PHE A 399 37.60 -6.54 -30.34
N HIS A 400 36.64 -6.87 -29.49
CA HIS A 400 36.25 -8.26 -29.30
C HIS A 400 35.44 -8.85 -30.47
N ALA A 401 34.76 -8.02 -31.26
CA ALA A 401 34.15 -8.44 -32.53
C ALA A 401 35.22 -8.88 -33.55
N GLU A 402 36.37 -8.18 -33.62
CA GLU A 402 37.50 -8.62 -34.46
C GLU A 402 38.09 -9.95 -33.99
N VAL A 403 38.17 -10.18 -32.67
CA VAL A 403 38.60 -11.49 -32.12
C VAL A 403 37.61 -12.59 -32.52
N PHE A 404 36.31 -12.31 -32.49
CA PHE A 404 35.27 -13.25 -32.91
C PHE A 404 35.36 -13.58 -34.39
N LEU A 405 35.57 -12.58 -35.24
CA LEU A 405 35.77 -12.77 -36.67
C LEU A 405 36.98 -13.68 -36.95
N ALA A 406 38.13 -13.38 -36.34
CA ALA A 406 39.34 -14.22 -36.46
C ALA A 406 39.08 -15.67 -35.99
N LYS A 407 38.36 -15.83 -34.87
CA LYS A 407 37.96 -17.14 -34.35
C LYS A 407 37.09 -17.92 -35.34
N GLU A 408 36.05 -17.30 -35.89
CA GLU A 408 35.14 -17.96 -36.82
C GLU A 408 35.82 -18.27 -38.16
N SER A 409 36.72 -17.41 -38.66
CA SER A 409 37.53 -17.70 -39.85
C SER A 409 38.45 -18.90 -39.64
N ALA A 410 39.18 -18.95 -38.52
CA ALA A 410 40.02 -20.09 -38.16
C ALA A 410 39.20 -21.40 -38.03
N LYS A 411 38.03 -21.32 -37.40
CA LYS A 411 37.10 -22.45 -37.26
C LYS A 411 36.58 -22.93 -38.62
N ALA A 412 36.21 -22.01 -39.51
CA ALA A 412 35.75 -22.33 -40.86
C ALA A 412 36.86 -22.99 -41.70
N ALA A 413 38.09 -22.49 -41.63
CA ALA A 413 39.25 -23.10 -42.28
C ALA A 413 39.47 -24.54 -41.77
N LEU A 414 39.44 -24.76 -40.46
CA LEU A 414 39.54 -26.10 -39.86
C LEU A 414 38.42 -27.04 -40.33
N ALA A 415 37.18 -26.55 -40.41
CA ALA A 415 36.03 -27.33 -40.83
C ALA A 415 36.14 -27.79 -42.30
N ASN A 416 36.60 -26.91 -43.20
CA ASN A 416 36.73 -27.17 -44.63
C ASN A 416 37.93 -28.05 -44.99
N THR A 417 38.75 -28.43 -44.02
CA THR A 417 39.99 -29.18 -44.25
C THR A 417 39.80 -30.70 -44.15
N SER A 418 40.34 -31.46 -45.11
CA SER A 418 40.35 -32.93 -45.11
C SER A 418 41.15 -33.49 -43.93
N SER A 419 40.76 -34.66 -43.41
CA SER A 419 41.36 -35.21 -42.18
C SER A 419 42.81 -35.65 -42.38
N PHE A 420 43.76 -34.86 -41.87
CA PHE A 420 45.18 -35.22 -41.75
C PHE A 420 45.64 -35.12 -40.28
N PRO A 421 46.71 -35.82 -39.86
CA PRO A 421 47.21 -35.77 -38.48
C PRO A 421 47.45 -34.35 -37.94
N SER A 422 47.89 -33.42 -38.79
CA SER A 422 48.10 -32.01 -38.43
C SER A 422 46.80 -31.27 -38.06
N LYS A 423 45.65 -31.69 -38.59
CA LYS A 423 44.33 -31.11 -38.27
C LYS A 423 43.98 -31.31 -36.78
N ILE A 424 44.22 -32.51 -36.24
CA ILE A 424 43.95 -32.83 -34.83
C ILE A 424 44.78 -31.92 -33.90
N ALA A 425 46.04 -31.67 -34.26
CA ALA A 425 46.90 -30.78 -33.49
C ALA A 425 46.41 -29.32 -33.53
N LEU A 426 45.97 -28.84 -34.70
CA LEU A 426 45.43 -27.48 -34.85
C LEU A 426 44.06 -27.31 -34.18
N GLU A 427 43.18 -28.30 -34.22
CA GLU A 427 41.90 -28.30 -33.47
C GLU A 427 42.14 -28.25 -31.96
N LYS A 428 43.13 -29.00 -31.45
CA LYS A 428 43.52 -28.92 -30.05
C LYS A 428 44.01 -27.52 -29.68
N GLN A 429 44.89 -26.92 -30.49
CA GLN A 429 45.37 -25.55 -30.27
C GLN A 429 44.24 -24.52 -30.30
N PHE A 430 43.30 -24.67 -31.25
CA PHE A 430 42.12 -23.81 -31.35
C PHE A 430 41.26 -23.87 -30.08
N ASN A 431 40.95 -25.08 -29.59
CA ASN A 431 40.13 -25.27 -28.40
C ASN A 431 40.81 -24.74 -27.13
N GLU A 432 42.13 -24.94 -26.99
CA GLU A 432 42.93 -24.37 -25.90
C GLU A 432 42.91 -22.84 -25.94
N LEU A 433 43.07 -22.24 -27.13
CA LEU A 433 43.03 -20.79 -27.32
C LEU A 433 41.64 -20.19 -27.03
N GLU A 434 40.56 -20.86 -27.47
CA GLU A 434 39.19 -20.45 -27.17
C GLU A 434 38.90 -20.51 -25.66
N TYR A 435 39.34 -21.58 -25.00
CA TYR A 435 39.22 -21.72 -23.54
C TYR A 435 39.99 -20.63 -22.78
N ASP A 436 41.23 -20.35 -23.18
CA ASP A 436 42.05 -19.29 -22.58
C ASP A 436 41.43 -17.91 -22.77
N TYR A 437 40.85 -17.64 -23.95
CA TYR A 437 40.14 -16.40 -24.22
C TYR A 437 38.88 -16.25 -23.36
N HIS A 438 38.12 -17.33 -23.20
CA HIS A 438 36.94 -17.35 -22.33
C HIS A 438 37.32 -17.04 -20.87
N LEU A 439 38.40 -17.65 -20.35
CA LEU A 439 38.89 -17.37 -19.01
C LEU A 439 39.39 -15.93 -18.85
N TYR A 440 40.03 -15.38 -19.89
CA TYR A 440 40.48 -14.00 -19.91
C TYR A 440 39.31 -13.03 -19.76
N LEU A 441 38.27 -13.17 -20.61
CA LEU A 441 37.06 -12.34 -20.52
C LEU A 441 36.39 -12.47 -19.14
N LYS A 442 36.26 -13.69 -18.63
CA LYS A 442 35.66 -13.94 -17.30
C LYS A 442 36.42 -13.21 -16.19
N LYS A 443 37.76 -13.23 -16.20
CA LYS A 443 38.59 -12.52 -15.21
C LYS A 443 38.37 -11.00 -15.24
N CYS A 444 38.21 -10.42 -16.42
CA CYS A 444 37.99 -8.98 -16.56
C CYS A 444 36.68 -8.49 -15.92
N PHE A 445 35.65 -9.34 -15.85
CA PHE A 445 34.32 -8.97 -15.33
C PHE A 445 33.99 -9.53 -13.93
N GLN A 446 34.87 -10.34 -13.31
CA GLN A 446 34.63 -10.98 -12.00
C GLN A 446 35.34 -10.33 -10.79
N GLY A 447 36.23 -9.34 -10.99
CA GLY A 447 37.07 -8.78 -9.92
C GLY A 447 36.59 -7.45 -9.31
N ALA A 448 36.88 -7.23 -8.02
CA ALA A 448 36.65 -5.97 -7.31
C ALA A 448 37.57 -4.79 -7.76
N GLY A 449 38.50 -5.05 -8.68
CA GLY A 449 39.47 -4.08 -9.22
C GLY A 449 39.30 -3.80 -10.71
N TYR A 450 38.06 -3.83 -11.22
CA TYR A 450 37.73 -3.76 -12.65
C TYR A 450 38.38 -2.57 -13.38
N ALA A 451 38.53 -1.41 -12.74
CA ALA A 451 39.10 -0.22 -13.36
C ALA A 451 40.52 -0.46 -13.95
N ASN A 452 41.35 -1.27 -13.28
CA ASN A 452 42.72 -1.56 -13.74
C ASN A 452 42.80 -2.67 -14.80
N GLU A 453 41.75 -3.48 -14.94
CA GLU A 453 41.68 -4.59 -15.90
C GLU A 453 40.91 -4.22 -17.17
N ILE A 454 40.05 -3.21 -17.12
CA ILE A 454 39.29 -2.70 -18.28
C ILE A 454 40.21 -2.12 -19.35
N ASP A 455 41.26 -1.39 -18.98
CA ASP A 455 42.22 -0.87 -19.96
C ASP A 455 43.01 -1.99 -20.66
N LYS A 456 43.05 -3.19 -20.06
CA LYS A 456 43.64 -4.37 -20.69
C LYS A 456 42.70 -5.05 -21.68
N LEU A 457 41.39 -4.81 -21.63
CA LEU A 457 40.40 -5.43 -22.52
C LEU A 457 40.67 -5.13 -24.00
N THR A 458 41.20 -3.96 -24.31
CA THR A 458 41.57 -3.56 -25.68
C THR A 458 43.08 -3.68 -25.98
N ALA A 459 43.88 -4.15 -25.02
CA ALA A 459 45.35 -4.15 -25.14
C ALA A 459 45.94 -5.45 -25.73
N SER A 460 45.19 -6.57 -25.71
CA SER A 460 45.73 -7.88 -26.07
C SER A 460 45.31 -8.33 -27.47
N SER A 461 45.88 -7.71 -28.51
CA SER A 461 45.74 -8.19 -29.91
C SER A 461 46.33 -9.59 -30.15
N LYS A 462 46.84 -10.24 -29.10
CA LYS A 462 47.37 -11.60 -29.11
C LYS A 462 46.33 -12.60 -29.64
N TYR A 463 45.09 -12.55 -29.16
CA TYR A 463 44.08 -13.54 -29.55
C TYR A 463 43.72 -13.44 -31.03
N ILE A 464 43.62 -12.23 -31.59
CA ILE A 464 43.42 -12.01 -33.04
C ILE A 464 44.58 -12.66 -33.81
N ARG A 465 45.83 -12.36 -33.45
CA ARG A 465 47.01 -12.92 -34.11
C ARG A 465 47.07 -14.44 -34.03
N ASP A 466 46.76 -15.00 -32.87
CA ASP A 466 46.87 -16.44 -32.63
C ASP A 466 45.79 -17.22 -33.40
N PHE A 467 44.55 -16.70 -33.48
CA PHE A 467 43.51 -17.29 -34.34
C PHE A 467 43.86 -17.17 -35.83
N ASN A 468 44.28 -15.99 -36.29
CA ASN A 468 44.70 -15.80 -37.70
C ASN A 468 45.88 -16.73 -38.07
N LYS A 469 46.82 -16.96 -37.15
CA LYS A 469 47.92 -17.90 -37.37
C LYS A 469 47.43 -19.33 -37.57
N ILE A 470 46.41 -19.76 -36.82
CA ILE A 470 45.78 -21.08 -37.02
C ILE A 470 45.15 -21.13 -38.41
N GLU A 471 44.36 -20.11 -38.78
CA GLU A 471 43.76 -20.01 -40.12
C GLU A 471 44.80 -20.09 -41.25
N GLU A 472 45.83 -19.25 -41.21
CA GLU A 472 46.92 -19.24 -42.20
C GLU A 472 47.64 -20.58 -42.28
N THR A 473 47.89 -21.23 -41.13
CA THR A 473 48.53 -22.55 -41.09
C THR A 473 47.66 -23.60 -41.77
N VAL A 474 46.34 -23.56 -41.57
CA VAL A 474 45.39 -24.47 -42.22
C VAL A 474 45.37 -24.24 -43.73
N LEU A 475 45.29 -22.98 -44.17
CA LEU A 475 45.23 -22.63 -45.59
C LEU A 475 46.51 -22.99 -46.36
N ASN A 476 47.68 -22.95 -45.69
CA ASN A 476 48.98 -23.32 -46.29
C ASN A 476 49.26 -24.83 -46.32
N LEU A 477 48.39 -25.67 -45.73
CA LEU A 477 48.48 -27.14 -45.86
C LEU A 477 47.88 -27.66 -47.18
N TYR A 478 47.35 -26.75 -47.98
CA TYR A 478 46.85 -26.93 -49.34
C TYR A 478 47.78 -26.27 -50.36
#